data_AF-A0A2C9LBQ8-F1
#
_entry.id   AF-A0A2C9LBQ8-F1
#
_cell.length_a   1.000
_cell.length_b   1.000
_cell.length_c   1.000
_cell.angle_alpha   90.00
_cell.angle_beta   90.00
_cell.angle_gamma   90.00
#
_symmetry.space_group_name_H-M   'P 1'
#
loop_
_entity.id
_entity.type
_entity.pdbx_description
1 polymer ?
#
loop_
_entity_poly.entity_id
_entity_poly.type
_entity_poly.pdbx_seq_one_letter_code
_entity_poly.pdbx_strand_id
1 'polypeptide(L)'
;MSSKKRPNGFYMFMLEEQQNIYRNTKRKPSMKEMPDLCYAKWLSLSNNEREMYEAQAKREPTNYGKQDCLRQFIAGRANPALDDLTRRRQEIKMLQGLLQPANKKSTELRTTKFLLVDFQVMYDEGNEPHIPMEVGLVWISLQHGILREFHKVINPGEPPQGNRSIAIEFAEKHHQIPIDDERGETNMKSLWQEIERFCQPDEDSIDILFCLHDKIPSQRNGQSKTSSDSNQLGVNSSTLPLLHDPV
;
A
#
# COMPACT_ATOMS: atom_id res chain seq x y z
N MET A 1 -27.49 18.61 12.30
CA MET A 1 -27.00 17.29 11.83
C MET A 1 -28.01 16.23 12.27
N SER A 2 -28.81 15.66 11.37
CA SER A 2 -29.77 14.61 11.75
C SER A 2 -29.03 13.30 12.04
N SER A 3 -29.26 12.68 13.21
CA SER A 3 -28.69 11.37 13.51
C SER A 3 -29.13 10.37 12.44
N LYS A 4 -28.17 9.61 11.90
CA LYS A 4 -28.47 8.54 10.94
C LYS A 4 -29.28 7.48 11.66
N LYS A 5 -30.59 7.46 11.43
CA LYS A 5 -31.49 6.48 12.04
C LYS A 5 -31.14 5.11 11.46
N ARG A 6 -30.75 4.16 12.34
CA ARG A 6 -30.62 2.75 11.94
C ARG A 6 -31.98 2.27 11.42
N PRO A 7 -32.03 1.45 10.36
CA PRO A 7 -33.29 0.91 9.87
C PRO A 7 -33.92 0.07 10.99
N ASN A 8 -35.24 0.22 11.12
CA ASN A 8 -36.05 -0.55 12.06
C ASN A 8 -36.48 -1.89 11.39
N GLY A 9 -36.93 -2.88 12.16
CA GLY A 9 -37.45 -4.15 11.63
C GLY A 9 -38.54 -3.96 10.57
N PHE A 10 -39.41 -2.96 10.75
CA PHE A 10 -40.42 -2.60 9.75
C PHE A 10 -39.83 -2.20 8.38
N TYR A 11 -38.65 -1.58 8.36
CA TYR A 11 -37.98 -1.23 7.10
C TYR A 11 -37.47 -2.46 6.36
N MET A 12 -36.98 -3.47 7.07
CA MET A 12 -36.56 -4.75 6.47
C MET A 12 -37.75 -5.47 5.85
N PHE A 13 -38.89 -5.50 6.55
CA PHE A 13 -40.13 -6.06 6.01
C PHE A 13 -40.62 -5.33 4.75
N MET A 14 -40.54 -3.99 4.72
CA MET A 14 -40.89 -3.24 3.51
C MET A 14 -39.99 -3.59 2.32
N LEU A 15 -38.70 -3.86 2.52
CA LEU A 15 -37.81 -4.27 1.44
C LEU A 15 -38.20 -5.64 0.86
N GLU A 16 -38.56 -6.59 1.72
CA GLU A 16 -39.02 -7.90 1.28
C GLU A 16 -40.36 -7.83 0.55
N GLU A 17 -41.34 -7.11 1.11
CA GLU A 17 -42.64 -6.94 0.45
C GLU A 17 -42.53 -6.18 -0.87
N GLN A 18 -41.62 -5.21 -1.00
CA GLN A 18 -41.35 -4.55 -2.27
C GLN A 18 -40.84 -5.56 -3.32
N GLN A 19 -40.00 -6.52 -2.93
CA GLN A 19 -39.56 -7.60 -3.83
C GLN A 19 -40.70 -8.54 -4.17
N ASN A 20 -41.57 -8.90 -3.23
CA ASN A 20 -42.74 -9.74 -3.47
C ASN A 20 -43.72 -9.08 -4.44
N ILE A 21 -44.03 -7.80 -4.24
CA ILE A 21 -44.87 -7.02 -5.16
C ILE A 21 -44.23 -6.95 -6.55
N TYR A 22 -42.91 -6.74 -6.63
CA TYR A 22 -42.20 -6.72 -7.92
C TYR A 22 -42.23 -8.08 -8.62
N ARG A 23 -42.06 -9.19 -7.89
CA ARG A 23 -42.16 -10.55 -8.45
C ARG A 23 -43.54 -10.81 -9.05
N ASN A 24 -44.60 -10.38 -8.36
CA ASN A 24 -45.98 -10.66 -8.73
C ASN A 24 -46.53 -9.70 -9.80
N THR A 25 -46.20 -8.41 -9.70
CA THR A 25 -46.82 -7.34 -10.51
C THR A 25 -45.87 -6.71 -11.52
N LYS A 26 -44.57 -7.04 -11.46
CA LYS A 26 -43.49 -6.37 -12.22
C LYS A 26 -43.37 -4.86 -12.00
N ARG A 27 -44.17 -4.27 -11.10
CA ARG A 27 -44.03 -2.88 -10.63
C ARG A 27 -43.19 -2.86 -9.36
N LYS A 28 -42.28 -1.89 -9.26
CA LYS A 28 -41.50 -1.62 -8.03
C LYS A 28 -42.00 -0.32 -7.39
N PRO A 29 -42.90 -0.37 -6.38
CA PRO A 29 -43.38 0.82 -5.69
C PRO A 29 -42.26 1.59 -5.01
N SER A 30 -42.42 2.90 -4.87
CA SER A 30 -41.41 3.73 -4.19
C SER A 30 -41.40 3.44 -2.69
N MET A 31 -40.25 3.57 -2.02
CA MET A 31 -40.16 3.43 -0.55
C MET A 31 -41.00 4.47 0.21
N LYS A 32 -41.47 5.53 -0.46
CA LYS A 32 -42.47 6.47 0.09
C LYS A 32 -43.89 5.92 0.10
N GLU A 33 -44.23 5.03 -0.83
CA GLU A 33 -45.57 4.41 -1.00
C GLU A 33 -45.69 3.10 -0.21
N MET A 34 -44.55 2.47 0.12
CA MET A 34 -44.51 1.18 0.83
C MET A 34 -45.17 1.17 2.21
N PRO A 35 -45.08 2.23 3.06
CA PRO A 35 -45.73 2.23 4.36
C PRO A 35 -47.23 1.98 4.27
N ASP A 36 -47.93 2.63 3.34
CA ASP A 36 -49.38 2.53 3.20
C ASP A 36 -49.82 1.12 2.75
N LEU A 37 -49.02 0.46 1.92
CA LEU A 37 -49.28 -0.88 1.41
C LEU A 37 -48.95 -1.98 2.43
N CYS A 38 -47.91 -1.78 3.24
CA CYS A 38 -47.37 -2.79 4.14
C CYS A 38 -47.88 -2.66 5.56
N TYR A 39 -48.44 -1.51 5.97
CA TYR A 39 -48.83 -1.28 7.37
C TYR A 39 -49.88 -2.29 7.86
N ALA A 40 -50.92 -2.54 7.07
CA ALA A 40 -51.96 -3.52 7.40
C ALA A 40 -51.41 -4.95 7.53
N LYS A 41 -50.51 -5.33 6.62
CA LYS A 41 -49.86 -6.65 6.65
C LYS A 41 -48.90 -6.80 7.83
N TRP A 42 -48.13 -5.77 8.13
CA TRP A 42 -47.22 -5.75 9.28
C TRP A 42 -47.97 -5.93 10.61
N LEU A 43 -49.13 -5.29 10.74
CA LEU A 43 -50.03 -5.43 11.89
C LEU A 43 -50.60 -6.86 12.03
N SER A 44 -50.77 -7.58 10.92
CA SER A 44 -51.24 -8.98 10.94
C SER A 44 -50.17 -10.02 11.26
N LEU A 45 -48.89 -9.66 11.22
CA LEU A 45 -47.79 -10.57 11.55
C LEU A 45 -47.77 -10.93 13.03
N SER A 46 -47.36 -12.16 13.33
CA SER A 46 -47.12 -12.63 14.69
C SER A 46 -45.89 -11.94 15.32
N ASN A 47 -45.82 -11.93 16.65
CA ASN A 47 -44.68 -11.34 17.37
C ASN A 47 -43.35 -12.02 17.01
N ASN A 48 -43.36 -13.32 16.75
CA ASN A 48 -42.16 -14.08 16.36
C ASN A 48 -41.63 -13.65 14.99
N GLU A 49 -42.53 -13.45 14.01
CA GLU A 49 -42.14 -12.98 12.67
C GLU A 49 -41.59 -11.54 12.71
N ARG A 50 -42.17 -10.68 13.55
CA ARG A 50 -41.64 -9.31 13.74
C ARG A 50 -40.25 -9.31 14.37
N GLU A 51 -40.02 -10.18 15.35
CA GLU A 51 -38.72 -10.32 16.01
C GLU A 51 -37.62 -10.77 15.03
N MET A 52 -37.95 -11.62 14.06
CA MET A 52 -37.03 -12.00 12.97
C MET A 52 -36.53 -10.77 12.20
N TYR A 53 -37.43 -9.85 11.81
CA TYR A 53 -37.05 -8.64 11.09
C TYR A 53 -36.27 -7.65 11.96
N GLU A 54 -36.58 -7.55 13.25
CA GLU A 54 -35.80 -6.75 14.19
C GLU A 54 -34.40 -7.31 14.42
N ALA A 55 -34.26 -8.63 14.48
CA ALA A 55 -32.97 -9.29 14.55
C ALA A 55 -32.17 -9.06 13.25
N GLN A 56 -32.82 -9.08 12.09
CA GLN A 56 -32.19 -8.78 10.80
C GLN A 56 -31.69 -7.33 10.73
N ALA A 57 -32.51 -6.37 11.19
CA ALA A 57 -32.14 -4.95 11.27
C ALA A 57 -30.96 -4.69 12.22
N LYS A 58 -30.76 -5.53 13.24
CA LYS A 58 -29.61 -5.48 14.15
C LYS A 58 -28.35 -6.13 13.56
N ARG A 59 -28.51 -7.20 12.76
CA ARG A 59 -27.41 -7.99 12.18
C ARG A 59 -26.79 -7.32 10.96
N GLU A 60 -27.60 -6.70 10.10
CA GLU A 60 -27.09 -6.09 8.87
C GLU A 60 -26.54 -4.68 9.16
N PRO A 61 -25.21 -4.46 9.13
CA PRO A 61 -24.70 -3.10 9.05
C PRO A 61 -25.26 -2.50 7.76
N THR A 62 -25.83 -1.31 7.87
CA THR A 62 -26.49 -0.65 6.74
C THR A 62 -25.48 -0.39 5.63
N ASN A 63 -25.47 -1.25 4.60
CA ASN A 63 -24.70 -1.08 3.36
C ASN A 63 -25.29 0.02 2.46
N TYR A 64 -25.81 1.10 3.04
CA TYR A 64 -26.31 2.30 2.35
C TYR A 64 -25.32 3.46 2.48
N GLY A 65 -24.02 3.16 2.41
CA GLY A 65 -22.98 4.18 2.28
C GLY A 65 -23.12 4.89 0.93
N LYS A 66 -22.73 6.17 0.86
CA LYS A 66 -22.61 6.86 -0.43
C LYS A 66 -21.66 6.05 -1.32
N GLN A 67 -22.12 5.70 -2.50
CA GLN A 67 -21.32 5.03 -3.53
C GLN A 67 -20.87 6.07 -4.57
N ASP A 68 -19.76 5.79 -5.22
CA ASP A 68 -19.33 6.53 -6.39
C ASP A 68 -20.02 6.04 -7.68
N CYS A 69 -19.67 6.62 -8.83
CA CYS A 69 -20.16 6.22 -10.14
C CYS A 69 -19.75 4.79 -10.55
N LEU A 70 -18.80 4.18 -9.83
CA LEU A 70 -18.32 2.80 -10.02
C LEU A 70 -18.94 1.82 -9.00
N ARG A 71 -19.96 2.27 -8.24
CA ARG A 71 -20.65 1.51 -7.17
C ARG A 71 -19.74 1.07 -6.02
N GLN A 72 -18.59 1.71 -5.84
CA GLN A 72 -17.73 1.47 -4.69
C GLN A 72 -18.16 2.34 -3.52
N PHE A 73 -18.14 1.79 -2.31
CA PHE A 73 -18.46 2.56 -1.12
C PHE A 73 -17.37 3.59 -0.82
N ILE A 74 -17.75 4.86 -0.71
CA ILE A 74 -16.82 5.96 -0.38
C ILE A 74 -16.18 5.73 1.01
N ALA A 75 -16.88 5.05 1.92
CA ALA A 75 -16.36 4.72 3.24
C ALA A 75 -15.22 3.67 3.23
N GLY A 76 -15.09 2.89 2.16
CA GLY A 76 -14.03 1.89 2.00
C GLY A 76 -12.82 2.41 1.22
N ARG A 77 -12.81 3.69 0.82
CA ARG A 77 -11.65 4.27 0.15
C ARG A 77 -10.54 4.47 1.16
N ALA A 78 -9.35 3.92 0.86
CA ALA A 78 -8.12 4.25 1.53
C ALA A 78 -7.95 5.78 1.53
N ASN A 79 -7.73 6.37 2.70
CA ASN A 79 -7.44 7.78 2.80
C ASN A 79 -5.92 7.91 2.75
N PRO A 80 -5.33 8.31 1.60
CA PRO A 80 -3.88 8.32 1.45
C PRO A 80 -3.18 9.18 2.51
N ALA A 81 -3.83 10.25 2.98
CA ALA A 81 -3.30 11.08 4.06
C ALA A 81 -3.28 10.36 5.42
N LEU A 82 -4.28 9.51 5.69
CA LEU A 82 -4.32 8.70 6.92
C LEU A 82 -3.29 7.57 6.87
N ASP A 83 -3.13 6.94 5.70
CA ASP A 83 -2.17 5.87 5.49
C ASP A 83 -0.73 6.39 5.64
N ASP A 84 -0.44 7.56 5.05
CA ASP A 84 0.85 8.25 5.22
C ASP A 84 1.14 8.62 6.68
N LEU A 85 0.15 9.13 7.41
CA LEU A 85 0.30 9.45 8.83
C LEU A 85 0.56 8.19 9.66
N THR A 86 -0.11 7.09 9.33
CA THR A 86 0.05 5.80 10.02
C THR A 86 1.44 5.23 9.77
N ARG A 87 1.92 5.26 8.52
CA ARG A 87 3.27 4.89 8.11
C ARG A 87 4.33 5.71 8.85
N ARG A 88 4.23 7.04 8.82
CA ARG A 88 5.16 7.94 9.53
C ARG A 88 5.22 7.66 11.02
N ARG A 89 4.07 7.39 11.65
CA ARG A 89 4.02 7.05 13.08
C ARG A 89 4.71 5.70 13.36
N GLN A 90 4.58 4.72 12.47
CA GLN A 90 5.28 3.44 12.58
C GLN A 90 6.80 3.60 12.40
N GLU A 91 7.23 4.35 11.39
CA GLU A 91 8.65 4.68 11.15
C GLU A 91 9.27 5.36 12.37
N ILE A 92 8.62 6.40 12.92
CA ILE A 92 9.08 7.09 14.14
C ILE A 92 9.19 6.12 15.31
N LYS A 93 8.21 5.23 15.49
CA LYS A 93 8.23 4.24 16.57
C LYS A 93 9.38 3.23 16.41
N MET A 94 9.66 2.80 15.18
CA MET A 94 10.77 1.90 14.87
C MET A 94 12.13 2.57 15.14
N LEU A 95 12.30 3.81 14.66
CA LEU A 95 13.50 4.61 14.91
C LEU A 95 13.68 4.88 16.41
N GLN A 96 12.59 5.20 17.11
CA GLN A 96 12.62 5.34 18.56
C GLN A 96 13.03 4.02 19.23
N GLY A 97 12.55 2.87 18.77
CA GLY A 97 12.96 1.56 19.28
C GLY A 97 14.45 1.27 19.06
N LEU A 98 14.99 1.64 17.90
CA LEU A 98 16.42 1.51 17.57
C LEU A 98 17.31 2.42 18.42
N LEU A 99 16.85 3.65 18.67
CA LEU A 99 17.59 4.66 19.42
C LEU A 99 17.36 4.57 20.94
N GLN A 100 16.30 3.89 21.40
CA GLN A 100 15.97 3.75 22.83
C GLN A 100 16.93 2.90 23.66
N PRO A 101 17.58 1.83 23.18
CA PRO A 101 18.63 1.17 23.96
C PRO A 101 19.84 2.09 24.20
N ALA A 102 20.01 3.18 23.43
CA ALA A 102 21.08 4.16 23.61
C ALA A 102 20.80 5.21 24.72
N ASN A 103 19.73 5.05 25.50
CA ASN A 103 19.40 5.93 26.64
C ASN A 103 20.32 5.79 27.86
N LYS A 104 21.57 5.33 27.70
CA LYS A 104 22.56 5.46 28.79
C LYS A 104 23.86 6.18 28.48
N LYS A 105 24.33 6.39 27.24
CA LYS A 105 25.50 7.27 27.00
C LYS A 105 25.46 7.94 25.63
N SER A 106 25.63 9.26 25.59
CA SER A 106 25.77 10.05 24.34
C SER A 106 26.93 9.62 23.44
N THR A 107 27.89 8.87 24.00
CA THR A 107 28.99 8.24 23.26
C THR A 107 28.51 7.20 22.26
N GLU A 108 27.42 6.48 22.55
CA GLU A 108 26.93 5.36 21.72
C GLU A 108 26.40 5.86 20.37
N LEU A 109 25.62 6.94 20.34
CA LEU A 109 25.08 7.52 19.09
C LEU A 109 26.18 8.07 18.17
N ARG A 110 27.26 8.59 18.75
CA ARG A 110 28.41 9.09 17.97
C ARG A 110 29.10 7.98 17.20
N THR A 111 29.19 6.80 17.83
CA THR A 111 29.82 5.60 17.27
C THR A 111 28.86 4.74 16.44
N THR A 112 27.54 4.92 16.57
CA THR A 112 26.55 4.17 15.80
C THR A 112 26.81 4.34 14.30
N LYS A 113 26.82 3.21 13.59
CA LYS A 113 26.93 3.16 12.14
C LYS A 113 25.53 3.20 11.54
N PHE A 114 25.36 4.00 10.51
CA PHE A 114 24.15 4.09 9.70
C PHE A 114 24.51 3.73 8.26
N LEU A 115 23.63 2.99 7.60
CA LEU A 115 23.79 2.62 6.20
C LEU A 115 22.80 3.41 5.34
N LEU A 116 23.32 4.31 4.52
CA LEU A 116 22.55 5.09 3.56
C LEU A 116 22.57 4.41 2.19
N VAL A 117 21.45 4.43 1.47
CA VAL A 117 21.34 3.96 0.09
C VAL A 117 20.63 5.01 -0.77
N ASP A 118 21.09 5.14 -2.01
CA ASP A 118 20.37 5.83 -3.08
C ASP A 118 20.49 5.05 -4.40
N PHE A 119 19.43 5.14 -5.20
CA PHE A 119 19.37 4.55 -6.54
C PHE A 119 18.99 5.62 -7.56
N GLN A 120 19.67 5.57 -8.70
CA GLN A 120 19.12 6.17 -9.93
C GLN A 120 18.42 5.11 -10.74
N VAL A 121 17.31 5.49 -11.35
CA VAL A 121 16.44 4.61 -12.12
C VAL A 121 16.38 5.09 -13.56
N MET A 122 16.08 4.18 -14.48
CA MET A 122 16.02 4.49 -15.91
C MET A 122 14.88 5.44 -16.26
N TYR A 123 13.72 5.28 -15.60
CA TYR A 123 12.58 6.19 -15.65
C TYR A 123 11.67 5.94 -14.45
N ASP A 124 10.84 6.93 -14.12
CA ASP A 124 9.84 6.87 -13.04
C ASP A 124 8.44 7.19 -13.60
N GLU A 125 8.09 6.51 -14.70
CA GLU A 125 6.80 6.67 -15.37
C GLU A 125 6.10 5.31 -15.55
N GLY A 126 4.81 5.28 -15.19
CA GLY A 126 3.94 4.13 -15.45
C GLY A 126 3.73 3.18 -14.26
N ASN A 127 3.18 2.00 -14.57
CA ASN A 127 2.96 0.89 -13.63
C ASN A 127 4.10 -0.15 -13.69
N GLU A 128 5.20 0.19 -14.34
CA GLU A 128 6.32 -0.72 -14.55
C GLU A 128 7.29 -0.71 -13.36
N PRO A 129 8.04 -1.80 -13.15
CA PRO A 129 9.05 -1.84 -12.10
C PRO A 129 10.17 -0.82 -12.39
N HIS A 130 10.64 -0.16 -11.34
CA HIS A 130 11.80 0.72 -11.42
C HIS A 130 13.06 -0.08 -11.78
N ILE A 131 13.67 0.26 -12.91
CA ILE A 131 14.90 -0.38 -13.39
C ILE A 131 16.10 0.43 -12.88
N PRO A 132 16.98 -0.12 -12.03
CA PRO A 132 18.12 0.61 -11.49
C PRO A 132 19.23 0.80 -12.53
N MET A 133 19.76 2.02 -12.60
CA MET A 133 20.88 2.44 -13.47
C MET A 133 22.15 2.76 -12.67
N GLU A 134 22.00 3.05 -11.38
CA GLU A 134 23.11 3.36 -10.49
C GLU A 134 22.70 3.03 -9.06
N VAL A 135 23.65 2.56 -8.27
CA VAL A 135 23.48 2.35 -6.84
C VAL A 135 24.65 2.95 -6.08
N GLY A 136 24.32 3.69 -5.02
CA GLY A 136 25.28 4.20 -4.04
C GLY A 136 24.88 3.74 -2.64
N LEU A 137 25.78 3.08 -1.92
CA LEU A 137 25.64 2.78 -0.51
C LEU A 137 26.79 3.40 0.28
N VAL A 138 26.47 3.97 1.44
CA VAL A 138 27.46 4.62 2.30
C VAL A 138 27.22 4.25 3.75
N TRP A 139 28.27 3.75 4.41
CA TRP A 139 28.31 3.64 5.86
C TRP A 139 28.78 4.96 6.45
N ILE A 140 28.02 5.52 7.38
CA ILE A 140 28.34 6.78 8.05
C ILE A 140 28.19 6.62 9.57
N SER A 141 29.05 7.30 10.33
CA SER A 141 28.86 7.52 11.77
C SER A 141 29.00 9.01 12.08
N LEU A 142 28.38 9.48 13.16
CA LEU A 142 28.48 10.89 13.54
C LEU A 142 29.89 11.28 14.03
N GLN A 143 30.67 10.32 14.53
CA GLN A 143 32.04 10.55 15.00
C GLN A 143 33.05 10.61 13.86
N HIS A 144 32.99 9.68 12.92
CA HIS A 144 34.02 9.52 11.88
C HIS A 144 33.57 9.99 10.50
N GLY A 145 32.29 10.37 10.33
CA GLY A 145 31.74 10.66 9.02
C GLY A 145 31.62 9.38 8.19
N ILE A 146 31.98 9.47 6.91
CA ILE A 146 31.91 8.36 5.95
C ILE A 146 32.97 7.31 6.32
N LEU A 147 32.51 6.10 6.59
CA LEU A 147 33.34 4.94 6.95
C LEU A 147 33.72 4.12 5.73
N ARG A 148 32.75 3.85 4.86
CA ARG A 148 32.89 3.03 3.65
C ARG A 148 31.87 3.48 2.61
N GLU A 149 32.23 3.31 1.35
CA GLU A 149 31.37 3.58 0.20
C GLU A 149 31.33 2.37 -0.73
N PHE A 150 30.19 2.21 -1.39
CA PHE A 150 29.97 1.27 -2.47
C PHE A 150 29.21 2.03 -3.56
N HIS A 151 29.76 2.02 -4.77
CA HIS A 151 29.19 2.72 -5.90
C HIS A 151 29.35 1.88 -7.16
N LYS A 152 28.25 1.69 -7.89
CA LYS A 152 28.25 1.00 -9.17
C LYS A 152 27.23 1.64 -10.11
N VAL A 153 27.66 1.87 -11.34
CA VAL A 153 26.76 2.09 -12.48
C VAL A 153 26.30 0.74 -12.98
N ILE A 154 25.02 0.62 -13.33
CA ILE A 154 24.34 -0.60 -13.72
C ILE A 154 23.94 -0.46 -15.18
N ASN A 155 24.25 -1.47 -15.98
CA ASN A 155 23.70 -1.60 -17.33
C ASN A 155 22.64 -2.72 -17.32
N PRO A 156 21.35 -2.36 -17.18
CA PRO A 156 20.26 -3.33 -17.15
C PRO A 156 19.89 -3.87 -18.54
N GLY A 157 20.53 -3.37 -19.59
CA GLY A 157 20.18 -3.65 -20.99
C GLY A 157 19.10 -2.72 -21.52
N GLU A 158 18.44 -3.18 -22.58
CA GLU A 158 17.47 -2.40 -23.33
C GLU A 158 16.20 -2.09 -22.50
N PRO A 159 15.66 -0.86 -22.57
CA PRO A 159 14.39 -0.51 -21.95
C PRO A 159 13.26 -1.38 -22.49
N PRO A 160 12.21 -1.63 -21.68
CA PRO A 160 10.98 -2.28 -22.13
C PRO A 160 10.43 -1.67 -23.42
N GLN A 161 9.87 -2.53 -24.27
CA GLN A 161 9.45 -2.15 -25.61
C GLN A 161 8.47 -0.98 -25.58
N GLY A 162 8.81 0.11 -26.29
CA GLY A 162 8.01 1.33 -26.36
C GLY A 162 8.47 2.45 -25.42
N ASN A 163 9.30 2.16 -24.42
CA ASN A 163 9.70 3.13 -23.40
C ASN A 163 11.07 3.78 -23.67
N ARG A 164 11.73 3.45 -24.79
CA ARG A 164 13.07 3.98 -25.10
C ARG A 164 13.11 5.51 -25.14
N SER A 165 12.10 6.17 -25.72
CA SER A 165 12.05 7.64 -25.75
C SER A 165 11.94 8.24 -24.35
N ILE A 166 11.14 7.63 -23.47
CA ILE A 166 10.93 8.09 -22.09
C ILE A 166 12.23 7.92 -21.30
N ALA A 167 12.90 6.78 -21.45
CA ALA A 167 14.19 6.52 -20.82
C ALA A 167 15.26 7.54 -21.24
N ILE A 168 15.31 7.92 -22.52
CA ILE A 168 16.27 8.93 -23.01
C ILE A 168 15.98 10.30 -22.38
N GLU A 169 14.72 10.74 -22.45
CA GLU A 169 14.32 12.04 -21.89
C GLU A 169 14.55 12.10 -20.37
N PHE A 170 14.24 11.02 -19.66
CA PHE A 170 14.47 10.93 -18.22
C PHE A 170 15.96 10.97 -17.90
N ALA A 171 16.79 10.23 -18.64
CA ALA A 171 18.24 10.23 -18.47
C ALA A 171 18.83 11.63 -18.66
N GLU A 172 18.47 12.34 -19.74
CA GLU A 172 18.96 13.70 -20.01
C GLU A 172 18.59 14.69 -18.89
N LYS A 173 17.39 14.54 -18.34
CA LYS A 173 16.85 15.45 -17.31
C LYS A 173 17.37 15.18 -15.90
N HIS A 174 17.63 13.92 -15.55
CA HIS A 174 17.86 13.51 -14.17
C HIS A 174 19.31 13.12 -13.86
N HIS A 175 19.83 12.06 -14.48
CA HIS A 175 21.08 11.43 -14.06
C HIS A 175 22.19 11.44 -15.12
N GLN A 176 21.87 11.73 -16.38
CA GLN A 176 22.79 11.81 -17.52
C GLN A 176 23.59 10.52 -17.78
N ILE A 177 23.02 9.38 -17.41
CA ILE A 177 23.59 8.06 -17.67
C ILE A 177 23.03 7.58 -19.02
N PRO A 178 23.88 7.28 -20.02
CA PRO A 178 23.42 6.70 -21.27
C PRO A 178 22.71 5.36 -21.02
N ILE A 179 21.64 5.08 -21.77
CA ILE A 179 20.92 3.80 -21.67
C ILE A 179 21.85 2.62 -21.96
N ASP A 180 22.69 2.77 -22.97
CA ASP A 180 23.61 1.73 -23.45
C ASP A 180 25.03 1.97 -22.91
N ASP A 181 25.19 2.27 -21.61
CA ASP A 181 26.52 2.49 -21.01
C ASP A 181 27.26 1.14 -20.83
N GLU A 182 28.20 0.86 -21.73
CA GLU A 182 29.04 -0.35 -21.69
C GLU A 182 29.89 -0.47 -20.42
N ARG A 183 30.07 0.62 -19.66
CA ARG A 183 30.85 0.62 -18.41
C ARG A 183 30.04 0.11 -17.22
N GLY A 184 28.72 0.00 -17.36
CA GLY A 184 27.84 -0.47 -16.30
C GLY A 184 27.98 -1.97 -16.04
N GLU A 185 27.79 -2.37 -14.79
CA GLU A 185 27.70 -3.78 -14.42
C GLU A 185 26.48 -4.42 -15.06
N THR A 186 26.66 -5.54 -15.75
CA THR A 186 25.59 -6.31 -16.41
C THR A 186 25.23 -7.56 -15.62
N ASN A 187 26.14 -8.05 -14.77
CA ASN A 187 25.91 -9.23 -13.95
C ASN A 187 25.19 -8.86 -12.64
N MET A 188 23.86 -8.83 -12.71
CA MET A 188 23.01 -8.44 -11.57
C MET A 188 23.20 -9.36 -10.35
N LYS A 189 23.52 -10.64 -10.59
CA LYS A 189 23.79 -11.60 -9.52
C LYS A 189 25.07 -11.27 -8.77
N SER A 190 26.16 -10.93 -9.49
CA SER A 190 27.42 -10.51 -8.85
C SER A 190 27.23 -9.21 -8.09
N LEU A 191 26.55 -8.24 -8.71
CA LEU A 191 26.22 -6.96 -8.08
C LEU A 191 25.47 -7.14 -6.76
N TRP A 192 24.43 -7.99 -6.77
CA TRP A 192 23.66 -8.29 -5.57
C TRP A 192 24.50 -8.92 -4.46
N GLN A 193 25.36 -9.89 -4.80
CA GLN A 193 26.29 -10.50 -3.85
C GLN A 193 27.29 -9.49 -3.27
N GLU A 194 27.76 -8.54 -4.07
CA GLU A 194 28.63 -7.45 -3.61
C GLU A 194 27.89 -6.52 -2.65
N ILE A 195 26.64 -6.15 -2.94
CA ILE A 195 25.80 -5.34 -2.06
C ILE A 195 25.53 -6.06 -0.74
N GLU A 196 25.15 -7.35 -0.78
CA GLU A 196 24.92 -8.15 0.43
C GLU A 196 26.16 -8.18 1.33
N ARG A 197 27.34 -8.44 0.75
CA ARG A 197 28.62 -8.40 1.47
C ARG A 197 28.96 -7.02 2.03
N PHE A 198 28.55 -5.96 1.35
CA PHE A 198 28.75 -4.59 1.84
C PHE A 198 27.83 -4.25 3.02
N CYS A 199 26.59 -4.73 2.98
CA CYS A 199 25.57 -4.53 4.02
C CYS A 199 25.80 -5.37 5.28
N GLN A 200 26.49 -6.50 5.17
CA GLN A 200 26.79 -7.42 6.29
C GLN A 200 28.28 -7.47 6.58
N PRO A 201 28.87 -6.40 7.17
CA PRO A 201 30.29 -6.44 7.53
C PRO A 201 30.57 -7.40 8.70
N ASP A 202 29.59 -7.62 9.59
CA ASP A 202 29.67 -8.47 10.76
C ASP A 202 28.48 -9.47 10.69
N GLU A 203 28.72 -10.78 10.73
CA GLU A 203 27.82 -11.89 10.30
C GLU A 203 26.42 -11.98 10.95
N ASP A 204 26.04 -11.10 11.89
CA ASP A 204 24.92 -11.34 12.80
C ASP A 204 23.66 -10.46 12.59
N SER A 205 23.67 -9.42 11.74
CA SER A 205 22.44 -8.71 11.39
C SER A 205 22.57 -7.80 10.17
N ILE A 206 21.53 -7.77 9.32
CA ILE A 206 21.36 -6.69 8.34
C ILE A 206 20.98 -5.43 9.10
N ASP A 207 21.83 -4.41 9.06
CA ASP A 207 21.52 -3.10 9.62
C ASP A 207 20.40 -2.41 8.82
N ILE A 208 19.64 -1.56 9.52
CA ILE A 208 18.53 -0.80 8.91
C ILE A 208 19.07 0.11 7.80
N LEU A 209 18.48 -0.03 6.61
CA LEU A 209 18.79 0.80 5.45
C LEU A 209 18.01 2.11 5.49
N PHE A 210 18.70 3.22 5.27
CA PHE A 210 18.10 4.54 5.21
C PHE A 210 18.19 5.08 3.78
N CYS A 211 17.09 5.63 3.27
CA CYS A 211 17.03 6.33 1.99
C CYS A 211 16.22 7.62 2.13
N LEU A 212 16.30 8.49 1.12
CA LEU A 212 15.49 9.70 1.08
C LEU A 212 14.00 9.36 0.96
N HIS A 213 13.15 10.12 1.65
CA HIS A 213 11.71 9.86 1.67
C HIS A 213 11.09 9.81 0.27
N ASP A 214 11.54 10.69 -0.62
CA ASP A 214 11.03 10.81 -1.99
C ASP A 214 11.45 9.63 -2.88
N LYS A 215 12.47 8.87 -2.46
CA LYS A 215 12.98 7.66 -3.15
C LYS A 215 12.33 6.38 -2.64
N ILE A 216 11.55 6.43 -1.56
CA ILE A 216 10.71 5.31 -1.15
C ILE A 216 9.56 5.25 -2.16
N PRO A 217 9.39 4.15 -2.92
CA PRO A 217 8.30 4.05 -3.87
C PRO A 217 7.00 4.29 -3.11
N SER A 218 6.35 5.42 -3.44
CA SER A 218 5.01 5.67 -2.98
C SER A 218 4.19 4.52 -3.53
N GLN A 219 3.45 3.81 -2.68
CA GLN A 219 2.49 2.77 -3.06
C GLN A 219 1.34 3.39 -3.87
N ARG A 220 1.65 4.06 -4.99
CA ARG A 220 0.72 4.83 -5.82
C ARG A 220 -0.02 3.95 -6.81
N ASN A 221 0.39 2.69 -6.98
CA ASN A 221 -0.20 1.83 -8.01
C ASN A 221 -0.86 0.58 -7.40
N GLY A 222 -2.18 0.69 -7.23
CA GLY A 222 -3.09 -0.39 -7.55
C GLY A 222 -3.23 -1.52 -6.53
N GLN A 223 -4.19 -1.36 -5.61
CA GLN A 223 -5.04 -2.51 -5.28
C GLN A 223 -5.61 -3.09 -6.58
N SER A 224 -5.03 -4.18 -7.05
CA SER A 224 -5.69 -5.10 -7.96
C SER A 224 -5.27 -6.52 -7.60
N LYS A 225 -6.20 -7.19 -6.91
CA LYS A 225 -6.49 -8.64 -6.95
C LYS A 225 -5.24 -9.52 -6.81
N THR A 226 -4.98 -10.10 -5.64
CA THR A 226 -5.61 -11.37 -5.28
C THR A 226 -5.94 -11.45 -3.79
N SER A 227 -7.23 -11.47 -3.49
CA SER A 227 -7.76 -11.97 -2.23
C SER A 227 -7.84 -13.50 -2.29
N SER A 228 -6.80 -14.17 -1.83
CA SER A 228 -6.82 -15.52 -1.28
C SER A 228 -5.42 -15.83 -0.77
N ASP A 229 -5.14 -15.46 0.47
CA ASP A 229 -4.64 -16.39 1.48
C ASP A 229 -4.32 -15.62 2.77
N SER A 230 -5.15 -15.87 3.77
CA SER A 230 -4.88 -15.55 5.15
C SER A 230 -3.74 -16.44 5.65
N ASN A 231 -2.59 -15.85 5.97
CA ASN A 231 -1.94 -15.99 7.27
C ASN A 231 -0.60 -15.25 7.31
N GLN A 232 -0.37 -14.58 8.45
CA GLN A 232 0.92 -14.29 9.08
C GLN A 232 2.09 -13.95 8.16
N LEU A 233 2.62 -12.73 8.28
CA LEU A 233 4.07 -12.50 8.43
C LEU A 233 4.27 -11.04 8.87
N GLY A 234 4.97 -10.88 9.99
CA GLY A 234 5.50 -9.60 10.43
C GLY A 234 6.39 -9.01 9.35
N VAL A 235 6.45 -7.68 9.33
CA VAL A 235 7.18 -6.88 8.33
C VAL A 235 8.66 -7.21 8.42
N ASN A 236 9.07 -8.23 7.67
CA ASN A 236 10.45 -8.56 7.35
C ASN A 236 10.73 -7.99 5.97
N SER A 237 11.85 -7.24 5.88
CA SER A 237 12.60 -6.89 4.68
C SER A 237 12.19 -7.69 3.42
N SER A 238 11.28 -7.13 2.62
CA SER A 238 10.93 -7.64 1.28
C SER A 238 9.94 -6.70 0.59
N THR A 239 10.41 -5.49 0.27
CA THR A 239 9.80 -4.71 -0.81
C THR A 239 10.90 -3.88 -1.50
N LEU A 240 11.87 -4.60 -2.05
CA LEU A 240 12.65 -4.12 -3.20
C LEU A 240 12.08 -4.85 -4.44
N PRO A 241 11.95 -4.17 -5.59
CA PRO A 241 11.25 -4.70 -6.75
C PRO A 241 11.88 -6.02 -7.21
N LEU A 242 11.04 -7.03 -7.37
CA LEU A 242 11.38 -8.30 -8.00
C LEU A 242 11.86 -8.03 -9.43
N LEU A 243 13.18 -8.13 -9.66
CA LEU A 243 13.71 -8.32 -11.00
C LEU A 243 13.37 -9.76 -11.42
N HIS A 244 12.54 -9.90 -12.45
CA HIS A 244 12.25 -11.19 -13.07
C HIS A 244 13.51 -11.68 -13.82
N ASP A 245 13.89 -12.94 -13.60
CA ASP A 245 14.90 -13.63 -14.41
C ASP A 245 14.41 -13.70 -15.87
N PRO A 246 15.24 -13.35 -16.88
CA PRO A 246 14.91 -13.59 -18.28
C PRO A 246 15.18 -15.06 -18.64
N VAL A 247 14.21 -15.67 -19.33
CA VAL A 247 14.40 -16.85 -20.19
C VAL A 247 14.55 -16.36 -21.61
#